data_AF-A0A2V7AZQ5-F1
#
_entry.id   AF-A0A2V7AZQ5-F1
#
_cell.length_a   1.000
_cell.length_b   1.000
_cell.length_c   1.000
_cell.angle_alpha   90.00
_cell.angle_beta   90.00
_cell.angle_gamma   90.00
#
_symmetry.space_group_name_H-M   'P 1'
#
loop_
_entity.id
_entity.type
_entity.pdbx_description
1 polymer ?
#
loop_
_entity_poly.entity_id
_entity_poly.type
_entity_poly.pdbx_seq_one_letter_code
_entity_poly.pdbx_strand_id
1 'polypeptide(L)'
;MTRRVDVSAWILTGLLFVALLVAFVKDPALPVRGLLATGRLARGVWLDLVLGFLLAGILEVLIPQPVLSRWLGADRMARGILVGWVAGLVIPGGPYVLFPVVANLFRSGAAPGPLIALLTAKTLVSPIRMLTYEAPLLGWPLTLARFLPGVLLPPVMGLIGQWLFGLFSGRVLGDR
;
A
#
# COMPACT_ATOMS: atom_id res chain seq x y z
N MET A 1 -14.24 1.43 -20.27
CA MET A 1 -13.07 0.84 -19.57
C MET A 1 -13.06 -0.66 -19.81
N THR A 2 -12.34 -1.16 -20.81
CA THR A 2 -12.10 -2.59 -21.01
C THR A 2 -11.03 -3.04 -20.01
N ARG A 3 -11.42 -3.84 -19.02
CA ARG A 3 -10.51 -4.42 -18.02
C ARG A 3 -9.57 -5.38 -18.77
N ARG A 4 -8.39 -4.91 -19.19
CA ARG A 4 -7.32 -5.80 -19.64
C ARG A 4 -7.06 -6.74 -18.46
N VAL A 5 -7.20 -8.04 -18.68
CA VAL A 5 -6.89 -9.03 -17.66
C VAL A 5 -5.40 -8.87 -17.36
N ASP A 6 -5.08 -8.35 -16.16
CA ASP A 6 -3.70 -8.09 -15.78
C ASP A 6 -2.89 -9.37 -15.87
N VAL A 7 -1.65 -9.29 -16.36
CA VAL A 7 -0.72 -10.44 -16.48
C VAL A 7 -0.60 -11.22 -15.16
N SER A 8 -0.73 -10.51 -14.03
CA SER A 8 -0.79 -11.09 -12.70
C SER A 8 -1.95 -12.08 -12.51
N ALA A 9 -3.14 -11.78 -13.05
CA ALA A 9 -4.30 -12.66 -12.95
C ALA A 9 -4.05 -13.98 -13.68
N TRP A 10 -3.45 -13.94 -14.88
CA TRP A 10 -3.09 -15.14 -15.62
C TRP A 10 -2.02 -15.98 -14.91
N ILE A 11 -0.99 -15.33 -14.36
CA ILE A 11 0.04 -16.02 -13.57
C ILE A 11 -0.60 -16.71 -12.35
N LEU A 12 -1.47 -16.01 -11.63
CA LEU A 12 -2.16 -16.56 -10.45
C LEU A 12 -3.09 -17.73 -10.82
N THR A 13 -3.82 -17.64 -11.93
CA THR A 13 -4.64 -18.74 -12.42
C THR A 13 -3.80 -19.96 -12.77
N GLY A 14 -2.66 -19.77 -13.44
CA GLY A 14 -1.72 -20.86 -13.76
C GLY A 14 -1.17 -21.54 -12.50
N LEU A 15 -0.68 -20.75 -11.54
CA LEU A 15 -0.19 -21.27 -10.26
C LEU A 15 -1.28 -22.01 -9.47
N LEU A 16 -2.50 -21.48 -9.44
CA LEU A 16 -3.63 -22.12 -8.78
C LEU A 16 -3.95 -23.47 -9.44
N PHE A 17 -3.95 -23.52 -10.77
CA PHE A 17 -4.23 -24.75 -11.51
C PHE A 17 -3.17 -25.82 -11.24
N VAL A 18 -1.89 -25.45 -11.26
CA VAL A 18 -0.79 -26.37 -10.90
C VAL A 18 -0.93 -26.86 -9.45
N ALA A 19 -1.22 -25.96 -8.50
CA ALA A 19 -1.41 -26.32 -7.11
C ALA A 19 -2.60 -27.28 -6.91
N LEU A 20 -3.71 -27.08 -7.63
CA LEU A 20 -4.87 -27.96 -7.61
C LEU A 20 -4.56 -29.33 -8.21
N LEU A 21 -3.85 -29.40 -9.32
CA LEU A 21 -3.40 -30.66 -9.92
C LEU A 21 -2.50 -31.44 -8.96
N VAL A 22 -1.50 -30.78 -8.37
CA VAL A 22 -0.59 -31.41 -7.39
C VAL A 22 -1.36 -31.88 -6.15
N ALA A 23 -2.31 -31.07 -5.66
CA ALA A 23 -3.14 -31.45 -4.52
C ALA A 23 -4.01 -32.68 -4.84
N PHE A 24 -4.66 -32.70 -6.01
CA PHE A 24 -5.53 -33.79 -6.44
C PHE A 24 -4.75 -35.10 -6.66
N VAL A 25 -3.54 -35.03 -7.23
CA VAL A 25 -2.65 -36.19 -7.41
C VAL A 25 -2.17 -36.74 -6.07
N LYS A 26 -1.92 -35.88 -5.07
CA LYS A 26 -1.48 -36.32 -3.74
C LYS A 26 -2.59 -36.96 -2.91
N ASP A 27 -3.75 -36.31 -2.84
CA ASP A 27 -4.92 -36.80 -2.10
C ASP A 27 -6.17 -36.02 -2.57
N PRO A 28 -7.20 -36.71 -3.08
CA PRO A 28 -8.45 -36.09 -3.54
C PRO A 28 -9.16 -35.21 -2.50
N ALA A 29 -8.87 -35.36 -1.21
CA ALA A 29 -9.43 -34.53 -0.14
C ALA A 29 -8.72 -33.17 0.02
N LEU A 30 -7.49 -33.00 -0.49
CA LEU A 30 -6.71 -31.78 -0.32
C LEU A 30 -7.32 -30.53 -0.99
N PRO A 31 -7.90 -30.61 -2.21
CA PRO A 31 -8.57 -29.46 -2.81
C PRO A 31 -9.74 -28.94 -1.95
N VAL A 32 -10.54 -29.85 -1.38
CA VAL A 32 -11.66 -29.49 -0.50
C VAL A 32 -11.17 -28.82 0.78
N ARG A 33 -10.11 -29.36 1.40
CA ARG A 33 -9.46 -28.73 2.56
C ARG A 33 -8.87 -27.36 2.19
N GLY A 34 -8.34 -27.22 0.99
CA GLY A 34 -7.88 -25.96 0.41
C GLY A 34 -9.01 -24.93 0.34
N LEU A 35 -10.16 -25.29 -0.24
CA LEU A 35 -11.34 -24.41 -0.31
C LEU A 35 -11.85 -24.00 1.07
N LEU A 36 -11.88 -24.92 2.04
CA LEU A 36 -12.25 -24.60 3.43
C LEU A 36 -11.25 -23.64 4.09
N ALA A 37 -9.95 -23.80 3.82
CA ALA A 37 -8.93 -22.86 4.27
C ALA A 37 -9.12 -21.48 3.61
N THR A 38 -9.39 -21.43 2.30
CA THR A 38 -9.72 -20.19 1.58
C THR A 38 -10.92 -19.48 2.20
N GLY A 39 -12.00 -20.21 2.51
CA GLY A 39 -13.19 -19.63 3.16
C GLY A 39 -12.90 -19.02 4.53
N ARG A 40 -12.03 -19.66 5.33
CA ARG A 40 -11.58 -19.12 6.62
C ARG A 40 -10.75 -17.84 6.46
N LEU A 41 -9.81 -17.83 5.50
CA LEU A 41 -8.99 -16.66 5.20
C LEU A 41 -9.84 -15.49 4.68
N ALA A 42 -10.75 -15.76 3.74
CA ALA A 42 -11.67 -14.76 3.20
C ALA A 42 -12.54 -14.14 4.31
N ARG A 43 -13.08 -14.98 5.21
CA ARG A 43 -13.86 -14.50 6.37
C ARG A 43 -13.04 -13.66 7.34
N GLY A 44 -11.73 -13.87 7.42
CA GLY A 44 -10.84 -13.08 8.26
C GLY A 44 -10.56 -11.66 7.73
N VAL A 45 -10.69 -11.43 6.42
CA VAL A 45 -10.19 -10.19 5.78
C VAL A 45 -11.28 -9.43 4.99
N TRP A 46 -12.41 -10.05 4.64
CA TRP A 46 -13.45 -9.42 3.81
C TRP A 46 -13.97 -8.09 4.37
N LEU A 47 -14.13 -7.99 5.70
CA LEU A 47 -14.63 -6.77 6.34
C LEU A 47 -13.61 -5.63 6.18
N ASP A 48 -12.33 -5.90 6.40
CA ASP A 48 -11.25 -4.92 6.22
C ASP A 48 -11.17 -4.42 4.77
N LEU A 49 -11.41 -5.30 3.79
CA LEU A 49 -11.47 -4.92 2.37
C LEU A 49 -12.66 -4.01 2.09
N VAL A 50 -13.86 -4.36 2.57
CA VAL A 50 -15.07 -3.55 2.37
C VAL A 50 -14.90 -2.17 3.00
N LEU A 51 -14.46 -2.11 4.26
CA LEU A 51 -14.24 -0.86 4.98
C LEU A 51 -13.14 -0.02 4.33
N GLY A 52 -12.06 -0.67 3.88
CA GLY A 52 -10.96 -0.01 3.18
C GLY A 52 -11.38 0.62 1.85
N PHE A 53 -12.12 -0.10 1.02
CA PHE A 53 -12.63 0.44 -0.24
C PHE A 53 -13.68 1.54 -0.03
N LEU A 54 -14.56 1.39 0.97
CA LEU A 54 -15.54 2.40 1.31
C LEU A 54 -14.86 3.70 1.78
N LEU A 55 -13.87 3.59 2.67
CA LEU A 55 -13.09 4.73 3.13
C LEU A 55 -12.36 5.41 1.96
N ALA A 56 -11.72 4.63 1.08
CA ALA A 56 -11.04 5.17 -0.09
C ALA A 56 -11.99 5.98 -1.00
N GLY A 57 -13.18 5.43 -1.27
CA GLY A 57 -14.21 6.12 -2.06
C GLY A 57 -14.78 7.36 -1.38
N ILE A 58 -15.00 7.33 -0.06
CA ILE A 58 -15.46 8.51 0.68
C ILE A 58 -14.38 9.59 0.70
N LEU A 59 -13.12 9.25 0.94
CA LEU A 59 -12.01 10.22 0.94
C LEU A 59 -11.82 10.87 -0.44
N GLU A 60 -12.11 10.16 -1.53
CA GLU A 60 -12.09 10.70 -2.89
C GLU A 60 -13.09 11.84 -3.08
N VAL A 61 -14.27 11.76 -2.47
CA VAL A 61 -15.31 12.80 -2.57
C VAL A 61 -15.14 13.87 -1.48
N LEU A 62 -14.68 13.47 -0.29
CA LEU A 62 -14.63 14.33 0.89
C LEU A 62 -13.46 15.33 0.88
N ILE A 63 -12.32 14.98 0.27
CA ILE A 63 -11.13 15.85 0.28
C ILE A 63 -11.17 16.78 -0.94
N PRO A 64 -11.45 18.08 -0.76
CA PRO A 64 -11.46 19.01 -1.88
C PRO A 64 -10.06 19.18 -2.45
N GLN A 65 -9.96 19.26 -3.78
CA GLN A 65 -8.73 19.56 -4.52
C GLN A 65 -7.87 20.67 -3.88
N PRO A 66 -8.42 21.84 -3.48
CA PRO A 66 -7.64 22.91 -2.85
C PRO A 66 -6.99 22.52 -1.52
N VAL A 67 -7.65 21.67 -0.72
CA VAL A 67 -7.10 21.15 0.53
C VAL A 67 -5.93 20.22 0.20
N LEU A 68 -6.12 19.33 -0.77
CA LEU A 68 -5.08 18.40 -1.18
C LEU A 68 -3.84 19.12 -1.70
N SER A 69 -3.99 20.08 -2.61
CA SER A 69 -2.87 20.88 -3.12
C SER A 69 -2.18 21.69 -2.01
N ARG A 70 -2.93 22.21 -1.03
CA ARG A 70 -2.35 22.97 0.09
C ARG A 70 -1.48 22.13 1.02
N TRP A 71 -1.87 20.88 1.27
CA TRP A 71 -1.22 20.02 2.27
C TRP A 71 -0.25 19.01 1.66
N LEU A 72 -0.54 18.51 0.45
CA LEU A 72 0.25 17.48 -0.24
C LEU A 72 0.75 17.96 -1.62
N GLY A 73 0.53 19.22 -2.00
CA GLY A 73 1.03 19.78 -3.26
C GLY A 73 2.51 20.20 -3.23
N ALA A 74 3.02 20.56 -4.40
CA ALA A 74 4.45 20.84 -4.60
C ALA A 74 4.90 22.18 -4.00
N ASP A 75 3.98 23.13 -3.80
CA ASP A 75 4.28 24.49 -3.30
C ASP A 75 5.03 24.50 -1.96
N ARG A 76 4.79 23.49 -1.12
CA ARG A 76 5.46 23.32 0.18
C ARG A 76 5.90 21.88 0.38
N MET A 77 6.85 21.44 -0.45
CA MET A 77 7.35 20.06 -0.48
C MET A 77 7.71 19.50 0.91
N ALA A 78 8.47 20.23 1.73
CA ALA A 78 8.85 19.78 3.07
C ALA A 78 7.64 19.54 3.98
N ARG A 79 6.65 20.43 3.94
CA ARG A 79 5.39 20.27 4.68
C ARG A 79 4.59 19.08 4.15
N GLY A 80 4.51 18.93 2.83
CA GLY A 80 3.81 17.79 2.22
C GLY A 80 4.44 16.46 2.60
N ILE A 81 5.77 16.37 2.59
CA ILE A 81 6.50 15.17 3.02
C ILE A 81 6.23 14.84 4.48
N LEU A 82 6.23 15.85 5.37
CA LEU A 82 5.91 15.65 6.78
C LEU A 82 4.46 15.14 6.95
N VAL A 83 3.50 15.73 6.23
CA VAL A 83 2.10 15.30 6.26
C VAL A 83 1.96 13.87 5.73
N GLY A 84 2.59 13.55 4.61
CA GLY A 84 2.62 12.21 4.02
C GLY A 84 3.22 11.18 4.98
N TRP A 85 4.35 11.51 5.60
CA TRP A 85 5.01 10.67 6.60
C TRP A 85 4.08 10.35 7.77
N VAL A 86 3.48 11.37 8.39
CA VAL A 86 2.53 11.18 9.51
C VAL A 86 1.30 10.40 9.07
N ALA A 87 0.73 10.73 7.90
CA ALA A 87 -0.42 10.02 7.35
C ALA A 87 -0.10 8.52 7.14
N GLY A 88 1.08 8.18 6.66
CA GLY A 88 1.50 6.79 6.48
C GLY A 88 1.61 6.01 7.79
N LEU A 89 1.95 6.67 8.91
CA LEU A 89 1.97 6.04 10.24
C LEU A 89 0.57 5.79 10.79
N VAL A 90 -0.39 6.67 10.48
CA VAL A 90 -1.74 6.65 11.05
C VAL A 90 -2.72 5.85 10.20
N ILE A 91 -2.57 5.84 8.87
CA ILE A 91 -3.51 5.19 7.96
C ILE A 91 -3.64 3.69 8.31
N PRO A 92 -4.85 3.22 8.67
CA PRO A 92 -5.09 1.82 8.91
C PRO A 92 -5.15 1.02 7.60
N GLY A 93 -5.08 -0.30 7.72
CA GLY A 93 -5.22 -1.20 6.57
C GLY A 93 -3.90 -1.59 5.90
N GLY A 94 -4.00 -2.65 5.10
CA GLY A 94 -2.90 -3.21 4.32
C GLY A 94 -2.74 -2.57 2.94
N PRO A 95 -1.96 -3.18 2.04
CA PRO A 95 -1.71 -2.64 0.69
C PRO A 95 -3.02 -2.42 -0.10
N TYR A 96 -4.03 -3.27 0.11
CA TYR A 96 -5.33 -3.18 -0.58
C TYR A 96 -6.12 -1.91 -0.25
N VAL A 97 -5.84 -1.25 0.88
CA VAL A 97 -6.46 0.04 1.26
C VAL A 97 -5.53 1.18 0.86
N LEU A 98 -4.24 1.04 1.17
CA LEU A 98 -3.23 2.06 0.96
C LEU A 98 -3.07 2.47 -0.51
N PHE A 99 -2.92 1.51 -1.41
CA PHE A 99 -2.61 1.80 -2.82
C PHE A 99 -3.76 2.49 -3.56
N PRO A 100 -5.04 2.08 -3.40
CA PRO A 100 -6.16 2.83 -3.96
C PRO A 100 -6.24 4.28 -3.44
N VAL A 101 -6.02 4.49 -2.14
CA VAL A 101 -5.99 5.84 -1.54
C VAL A 101 -4.88 6.68 -2.17
N VAL A 102 -3.65 6.16 -2.24
CA VAL A 102 -2.51 6.88 -2.82
C VAL A 102 -2.71 7.13 -4.31
N ALA A 103 -3.22 6.16 -5.07
CA ALA A 103 -3.54 6.34 -6.48
C ALA A 103 -4.58 7.45 -6.68
N ASN A 104 -5.57 7.53 -5.81
CA ASN A 104 -6.55 8.60 -5.86
C ASN A 104 -5.94 9.97 -5.54
N LEU A 105 -5.13 10.07 -4.48
CA LEU A 105 -4.43 11.31 -4.13
C LEU A 105 -3.51 11.77 -5.27
N PHE A 106 -2.81 10.84 -5.93
CA PHE A 106 -1.95 11.14 -7.06
C PHE A 106 -2.73 11.68 -8.27
N ARG A 107 -3.82 11.00 -8.67
CA ARG A 107 -4.73 11.50 -9.72
C ARG A 107 -5.33 12.85 -9.36
N SER A 108 -5.49 13.09 -8.07
CA SER A 108 -5.99 14.35 -7.51
C SER A 108 -4.90 15.42 -7.38
N GLY A 109 -3.70 15.25 -7.92
CA GLY A 109 -2.68 16.30 -7.96
C GLY A 109 -1.80 16.42 -6.72
N ALA A 110 -1.83 15.46 -5.80
CA ALA A 110 -0.83 15.38 -4.75
C ALA A 110 0.57 15.15 -5.35
N ALA A 111 1.58 15.84 -4.80
CA ALA A 111 2.94 15.73 -5.28
C ALA A 111 3.52 14.31 -5.00
N PRO A 112 4.39 13.79 -5.89
CA PRO A 112 5.02 12.49 -5.72
C PRO A 112 5.78 12.32 -4.39
N GLY A 113 6.57 13.30 -3.98
CA GLY A 113 7.38 13.24 -2.75
C GLY A 113 6.57 12.92 -1.49
N PRO A 114 5.50 13.69 -1.18
CA PRO A 114 4.57 13.38 -0.10
C PRO A 114 3.97 11.97 -0.16
N LEU A 115 3.58 11.51 -1.34
CA LEU A 115 3.00 10.17 -1.52
C LEU A 115 4.03 9.06 -1.33
N ILE A 116 5.27 9.28 -1.78
CA ILE A 116 6.39 8.36 -1.56
C ILE A 116 6.69 8.27 -0.07
N ALA A 117 6.77 9.41 0.63
CA ALA A 117 6.95 9.42 2.08
C ALA A 117 5.83 8.67 2.82
N LEU A 118 4.57 8.84 2.39
CA LEU A 118 3.42 8.12 2.93
C LEU A 118 3.54 6.61 2.72
N LEU A 119 3.83 6.16 1.49
CA LEU A 119 4.00 4.75 1.16
C LEU A 119 5.17 4.13 1.95
N THR A 120 6.32 4.81 1.99
CA THR A 120 7.50 4.34 2.73
C THR A 120 7.22 4.26 4.23
N ALA A 121 6.57 5.26 4.83
CA ALA A 121 6.22 5.24 6.24
C ALA A 121 5.31 4.07 6.59
N LYS A 122 4.24 3.87 5.79
CA LYS A 122 3.29 2.78 6.04
C LYS A 122 3.93 1.40 5.89
N THR A 123 4.81 1.23 4.91
CA THR A 123 5.46 -0.06 4.63
C THR A 123 6.54 -0.41 5.64
N LEU A 124 7.41 0.55 5.99
CA LEU A 124 8.51 0.32 6.93
C LEU A 124 8.03 0.28 8.39
N VAL A 125 6.98 1.03 8.74
CA VAL A 125 6.79 1.48 10.13
C VAL A 125 5.33 1.43 10.60
N SER A 126 4.52 0.51 10.07
CA SER A 126 3.11 0.39 10.50
C SER A 126 3.01 0.11 12.01
N PRO A 127 2.53 1.04 12.86
CA PRO A 127 2.50 0.86 14.31
C PRO A 127 1.59 -0.31 14.73
N ILE A 128 0.51 -0.54 13.99
CA ILE A 128 -0.36 -1.71 14.18
C ILE A 128 0.44 -3.01 14.00
N ARG A 129 1.31 -3.09 12.98
CA ARG A 129 2.12 -4.30 12.74
C ARG A 129 3.15 -4.48 13.84
N MET A 130 3.76 -3.37 14.26
CA MET A 130 4.72 -3.33 15.34
C MET A 130 4.13 -3.87 16.64
N LEU A 131 2.96 -3.37 17.05
CA LEU A 131 2.33 -3.71 18.33
C LEU A 131 1.65 -5.09 18.32
N THR A 132 1.02 -5.47 17.20
CA THR A 132 0.26 -6.73 17.13
C THR A 132 1.15 -7.94 16.82
N TYR A 133 2.24 -7.75 16.06
CA TYR A 133 3.05 -8.86 15.57
C TYR A 133 4.52 -8.76 15.98
N GLU A 134 5.20 -7.65 15.69
CA GLU A 134 6.65 -7.59 15.89
C GLU A 134 7.05 -7.66 17.35
N ALA A 135 6.49 -6.79 18.21
CA ALA A 135 6.85 -6.78 19.61
C ALA A 135 6.47 -8.09 20.34
N PRO A 136 5.26 -8.68 20.14
CA PRO A 136 4.89 -9.92 20.80
C PRO A 136 5.67 -11.16 20.32
N LEU A 137 6.00 -11.23 19.03
CA LEU A 137 6.65 -12.41 18.45
C LEU A 137 8.18 -12.35 18.47
N LEU A 138 8.76 -11.16 18.33
CA LEU A 138 10.19 -10.94 18.13
C LEU A 138 10.87 -10.20 19.29
N GLY A 139 10.08 -9.67 20.24
CA GLY A 139 10.57 -8.93 21.38
C GLY A 139 10.86 -7.45 21.10
N TRP A 140 10.83 -6.65 22.17
CA TRP A 140 11.04 -5.19 22.12
C TRP A 140 12.41 -4.75 21.61
N PRO A 141 13.54 -5.40 21.97
CA PRO A 141 14.86 -4.93 21.51
C PRO A 141 14.99 -4.92 19.99
N LEU A 142 14.61 -6.02 19.33
CA LEU A 142 14.65 -6.10 17.87
C LEU A 142 13.63 -5.17 17.22
N THR A 143 12.43 -5.09 17.78
CA THR A 143 11.35 -4.23 17.27
C THR A 143 11.75 -2.76 17.27
N LEU A 144 12.32 -2.26 18.37
CA LEU A 144 12.76 -0.86 18.47
C LEU A 144 14.01 -0.58 17.62
N ALA A 145 14.97 -1.52 17.59
CA ALA A 145 16.17 -1.40 16.75
C ALA A 145 15.81 -1.27 15.25
N ARG A 146 14.69 -1.87 14.81
CA ARG A 146 14.18 -1.73 13.45
C ARG A 146 13.30 -0.49 13.26
N PHE A 147 12.42 -0.21 14.22
CA PHE A 147 11.41 0.84 14.13
C PHE A 147 12.03 2.24 14.11
N LEU A 148 13.00 2.51 14.99
CA LEU A 148 13.63 3.83 15.12
C LEU A 148 14.32 4.31 13.84
N PRO A 149 15.23 3.55 13.20
CA PRO A 149 15.75 3.98 11.91
C PRO A 149 14.66 3.98 10.83
N GLY A 150 13.74 3.01 10.88
CA GLY A 150 12.63 2.89 9.93
C GLY A 150 11.73 4.12 9.89
N VAL A 151 11.43 4.76 11.03
CA VAL A 151 10.56 5.95 11.12
C VAL A 151 11.22 7.20 10.56
N LEU A 152 12.54 7.26 10.53
CA LEU A 152 13.29 8.46 10.08
C LEU A 152 13.57 8.46 8.58
N LEU A 153 13.53 7.31 7.91
CA LEU A 153 13.78 7.16 6.47
C LEU A 153 12.69 7.71 5.53
N PRO A 154 11.38 7.70 5.85
CA PRO A 154 10.34 8.12 4.92
C PRO A 154 10.47 9.56 4.41
N PRO A 155 10.82 10.57 5.23
CA PRO A 155 11.09 11.91 4.73
C PRO A 155 12.23 11.97 3.71
N VAL A 156 13.31 11.22 3.97
CA VAL A 156 14.47 11.13 3.07
C VAL A 156 14.06 10.50 1.74
N MET A 157 13.30 9.42 1.79
CA MET A 157 12.75 8.77 0.59
C MET A 157 11.79 9.67 -0.18
N GLY A 158 10.98 10.48 0.50
CA GLY A 158 10.12 11.48 -0.15
C GLY A 158 10.91 12.51 -0.94
N LEU A 159 12.03 13.02 -0.38
CA LEU A 159 12.89 13.99 -1.05
C LEU A 159 13.62 13.39 -2.26
N ILE A 160 14.30 12.25 -2.08
CA ILE A 160 15.02 11.55 -3.15
C ILE A 160 14.03 11.11 -4.23
N GLY A 161 12.88 10.58 -3.82
CA GLY A 161 11.83 10.11 -4.71
C GLY A 161 11.22 11.23 -5.56
N GLN A 162 10.96 12.40 -4.98
CA GLN A 162 10.52 13.57 -5.73
C GLN A 162 11.53 13.99 -6.79
N TRP A 163 12.82 14.01 -6.43
CA TRP A 163 13.88 14.36 -7.37
C TRP A 163 13.98 13.36 -8.53
N LEU A 164 14.01 12.06 -8.22
CA LEU A 164 14.02 10.99 -9.23
C LEU A 164 12.78 11.03 -10.13
N PHE A 165 11.60 11.29 -9.56
CA PHE A 165 10.37 11.42 -10.34
C PHE A 165 10.45 12.56 -11.35
N GLY A 166 11.07 13.70 -10.98
CA GLY A 166 11.34 14.80 -11.90
C GLY A 166 12.24 14.39 -13.07
N LEU A 167 13.28 13.58 -12.82
CA LEU A 167 14.17 13.08 -13.87
C LEU A 167 13.46 12.13 -14.84
N PHE A 168 12.62 11.23 -14.34
CA PHE A 168 11.87 10.31 -15.19
C PHE A 168 10.79 11.02 -15.99
N SER A 169 10.10 11.98 -15.36
CA SER A 169 9.03 12.75 -16.03
C SER A 169 9.59 13.69 -17.10
N GLY A 170 10.73 14.33 -16.83
CA GLY A 170 11.41 15.19 -17.80
C GLY A 170 11.93 14.43 -19.03
N ARG A 171 12.28 13.15 -18.90
CA ARG A 171 12.69 12.29 -20.03
C ARG A 171 11.52 11.68 -20.81
N VAL A 172 10.35 11.57 -20.20
CA VAL A 172 9.15 10.97 -20.84
C VAL A 172 8.27 12.01 -21.52
N LEU A 173 8.31 13.27 -21.08
CA LEU A 173 7.55 14.40 -21.66
C LEU A 173 8.39 15.35 -22.53
N GLY A 174 9.70 15.11 -22.68
CA GLY A 174 10.60 15.91 -23.52
C GLY A 174 10.50 15.64 -25.03
N ASP A 175 9.74 14.62 -25.45
CA ASP A 175 9.50 14.25 -26.86
C ASP A 175 8.01 14.40 -27.25
N ARG A 176 7.33 15.46 -26.80
CA ARG A 176 6.04 15.89 -27.36
C ARG A 176 5.97 17.40 -27.55
#